data_AF-A0A8R1EU84-F1
#
_entry.id   AF-A0A8R1EU84-F1
#
_cell.length_a   1.000
_cell.length_b   1.000
_cell.length_c   1.000
_cell.angle_alpha   90.00
_cell.angle_beta   90.00
_cell.angle_gamma   90.00
#
_symmetry.space_group_name_H-M   'P 1'
#
loop_
_entity.id
_entity.type
_entity.pdbx_description
1 polymer ?
#
loop_
_entity_poly.entity_id
_entity_poly.type
_entity_poly.pdbx_seq_one_letter_code
_entity_poly.pdbx_strand_id
1 'polypeptide(L)'
;MGRAGHLTLAEQSKLDVMRQMGSLLHEMPRLVKKSRSSIRRYLSDPVSYGQKHNEYNGQKRKASSRDERNVIRTASNSSTSLNKINAELGIDACPFFVSFFRNRRRLHTFQQDNSAINSSNSTKNLFASKGIKVLDWPACSQDLNLIENSWELFVSRVY
;
A
#
# COMPACT_ATOMS: atom_id res chain seq x y z
N MET A 1 16.76 1.81 -9.49
CA MET A 1 16.22 3.09 -8.97
C MET A 1 17.13 3.61 -7.87
N GLY A 2 17.48 4.90 -7.89
CA GLY A 2 18.50 5.49 -7.03
C GLY A 2 18.15 5.38 -5.55
N ARG A 3 19.06 4.76 -4.77
CA ARG A 3 18.87 4.40 -3.36
C ARG A 3 19.07 5.56 -2.38
N ALA A 4 19.48 6.74 -2.84
CA ALA A 4 19.83 7.87 -1.98
C ALA A 4 18.62 8.78 -1.72
N GLY A 5 18.32 9.03 -0.45
CA GLY A 5 17.29 9.99 -0.05
C GLY A 5 17.56 11.40 -0.56
N HIS A 6 16.48 12.17 -0.77
CA HIS A 6 16.54 13.58 -1.15
C HIS A 6 17.32 14.42 -0.14
N LEU A 7 17.83 15.58 -0.58
CA LEU A 7 18.46 16.54 0.33
C LEU A 7 17.42 17.05 1.34
N THR A 8 17.77 16.99 2.61
CA THR A 8 16.98 17.56 3.71
C THR A 8 17.03 19.09 3.66
N LEU A 9 16.08 19.76 4.31
CA LEU A 9 16.03 21.22 4.36
C LEU A 9 17.33 21.83 4.93
N ALA A 10 17.93 21.19 5.94
CA ALA A 10 19.21 21.63 6.52
C ALA A 10 20.41 21.43 5.58
N GLU A 11 20.35 20.45 4.68
CA GLU A 11 21.38 20.24 3.66
C GLU A 11 21.21 21.24 2.51
N GLN A 12 19.97 21.56 2.15
CA GLN A 12 19.63 22.59 1.15
C GLN A 12 20.09 23.97 1.61
N SER A 13 19.80 24.36 2.86
CA SER A 13 20.22 25.67 3.40
C SER A 13 21.74 25.82 3.43
N LYS A 14 22.48 24.76 3.78
CA LYS A 14 23.95 24.75 3.70
C LYS A 14 24.45 24.97 2.27
N LEU A 15 23.81 24.36 1.27
CA LEU A 15 24.17 24.55 -0.14
C LEU A 15 23.86 25.97 -0.64
N ASP A 16 22.77 26.58 -0.17
CA ASP A 16 22.41 27.96 -0.54
C ASP A 16 23.44 28.96 -0.02
N VAL A 17 23.84 28.83 1.25
CA VAL A 17 24.89 29.66 1.85
C VAL A 17 26.21 29.49 1.10
N MET A 18 26.59 28.25 0.75
CA MET A 18 27.82 28.00 -0.02
C MET A 18 27.77 28.58 -1.45
N ARG A 19 26.58 28.59 -2.08
CA ARG A 19 26.39 29.23 -3.38
C ARG A 19 26.58 30.74 -3.30
N GLN A 20 26.07 31.37 -2.24
CA GLN A 20 26.26 32.80 -2.00
C GLN A 20 27.73 33.16 -1.73
N MET A 21 28.47 32.28 -1.04
CA MET A 21 29.90 32.44 -0.79
C MET A 21 30.80 32.09 -2.01
N GLY A 22 30.22 31.74 -3.17
CA GLY A 22 30.98 31.41 -4.37
C GLY A 22 31.77 30.10 -4.31
N SER A 23 31.44 29.21 -3.36
CA SER A 23 32.14 27.93 -3.21
C SER A 23 31.98 27.04 -4.44
N LEU A 24 33.04 26.29 -4.77
CA LEU A 24 33.03 25.45 -5.96
C LEU A 24 32.23 24.16 -5.74
N LEU A 25 31.55 23.69 -6.79
CA LEU A 25 30.72 22.46 -6.78
C LEU A 25 31.46 21.19 -6.31
N HIS A 26 32.79 21.18 -6.34
CA HIS A 26 33.60 20.05 -5.92
C HIS A 26 33.85 20.02 -4.40
N GLU A 27 33.66 21.13 -3.70
CA GLU A 27 33.85 21.27 -2.25
C GLU A 27 32.57 20.95 -1.48
N MET A 28 31.42 21.35 -2.02
CA MET A 28 30.09 21.11 -1.44
C MET A 28 29.80 19.66 -0.98
N PRO A 29 30.19 18.61 -1.74
CA PRO A 29 30.01 17.22 -1.32
C PRO A 29 30.74 16.85 -0.02
N ARG A 30 31.90 17.47 0.24
CA ARG A 30 32.72 17.18 1.42
C ARG A 30 32.01 17.59 2.72
N LEU A 31 31.23 18.67 2.65
CA LEU A 31 30.51 19.23 3.79
C LEU A 31 29.14 18.59 4.00
N VAL A 32 28.39 18.40 2.91
CA VAL A 32 26.99 17.92 2.96
C VAL A 32 26.94 16.39 2.96
N LYS A 33 28.06 15.69 2.71
CA LYS A 33 28.16 14.21 2.61
C LYS A 33 27.14 13.60 1.64
N LYS A 34 26.88 14.30 0.53
CA LYS A 34 25.94 13.89 -0.52
C LYS A 34 26.63 13.80 -1.87
N SER A 35 26.02 13.04 -2.78
CA SER A 35 26.58 12.87 -4.12
C SER A 35 26.61 14.20 -4.88
N ARG A 36 27.67 14.42 -5.68
CA ARG A 36 27.77 15.58 -6.58
C ARG A 36 26.55 15.71 -7.48
N SER A 37 26.00 14.59 -7.94
CA SER A 37 24.81 14.55 -8.80
C SER A 37 23.54 15.03 -8.08
N SER A 38 23.37 14.68 -6.80
CA SER A 38 22.25 15.16 -5.98
C SER A 38 22.34 16.66 -5.73
N ILE A 39 23.55 17.16 -5.44
CA ILE A 39 23.83 18.59 -5.22
C ILE A 39 23.59 19.38 -6.50
N ARG A 40 24.13 18.90 -7.64
CA ARG A 40 23.94 19.54 -8.95
C ARG A 40 22.46 19.61 -9.34
N ARG A 41 21.68 18.54 -9.08
CA ARG A 41 20.24 18.51 -9.36
C ARG A 41 19.45 19.53 -8.53
N TYR A 42 19.87 19.78 -7.30
CA TYR A 42 19.28 20.83 -6.45
C TYR A 42 19.66 22.22 -6.95
N LEU A 43 20.95 22.47 -7.19
CA LEU A 43 21.43 23.78 -7.60
C LEU A 43 20.94 24.20 -9.00
N SER A 44 20.58 23.24 -9.87
CA SER A 44 19.98 23.55 -11.17
C SER A 44 18.55 24.08 -11.06
N ASP A 45 17.79 23.64 -10.06
CA ASP A 45 16.42 24.09 -9.82
C ASP A 45 16.04 23.86 -8.34
N PRO A 46 16.36 24.81 -7.46
CA PRO A 46 16.12 24.66 -6.02
C PRO A 46 14.63 24.78 -5.68
N VAL A 47 13.85 25.50 -6.48
CA VAL A 47 12.42 25.75 -6.23
C VAL A 47 11.58 24.49 -6.49
N SER A 48 11.88 23.75 -7.58
CA SER A 48 11.15 22.52 -7.91
C SER A 48 11.75 21.25 -7.30
N TYR A 49 12.85 21.35 -6.55
CA TYR A 49 13.55 20.20 -6.02
C TYR A 49 12.67 19.35 -5.08
N GLY A 50 12.52 18.07 -5.39
CA GLY A 50 11.72 17.13 -4.60
C GLY A 50 10.20 17.20 -4.84
N GLN A 51 9.70 18.16 -5.62
CA GLN A 51 8.26 18.31 -5.89
C GLN A 51 7.70 17.28 -6.88
N LYS A 52 8.56 16.65 -7.71
CA LYS A 52 8.14 15.73 -8.77
C LYS A 52 7.43 14.46 -8.31
N HIS A 53 7.50 14.08 -7.03
CA HIS A 53 6.82 12.87 -6.54
C HIS A 53 5.27 12.99 -6.59
N ASN A 54 4.74 14.22 -6.61
CA ASN A 54 3.30 14.47 -6.67
C ASN A 54 2.69 14.25 -8.07
N GLU A 55 3.52 14.18 -9.11
CA GLU A 55 3.07 14.01 -10.50
C GLU A 55 3.16 12.56 -10.99
N TYR A 56 3.98 11.72 -10.33
CA TYR A 56 4.07 10.30 -10.66
C TYR A 56 2.85 9.56 -10.09
N ASN A 57 1.75 9.61 -10.83
CA ASN A 57 0.73 8.58 -10.73
C ASN A 57 1.41 7.25 -11.09
N GLY A 58 1.44 6.32 -10.11
CA GLY A 58 2.01 4.99 -10.32
C GLY A 58 1.33 4.24 -11.47
N GLN A 59 1.67 2.97 -11.65
CA GLN A 59 1.05 2.16 -12.69
C GLN A 59 -0.47 2.29 -12.65
N LYS A 60 -1.06 2.68 -13.78
CA LYS A 60 -2.51 2.85 -13.89
C LYS A 60 -3.19 1.54 -13.49
N ARG A 61 -4.26 1.65 -12.70
CA ARG A 61 -5.05 0.49 -12.29
C ARG A 61 -5.65 -0.17 -13.53
N LYS A 62 -5.72 -1.50 -13.51
CA LYS A 62 -6.35 -2.28 -14.59
C LYS A 62 -7.85 -2.02 -14.73
N ALA A 63 -8.52 -1.64 -13.64
CA ALA A 63 -9.94 -1.33 -13.61
C ALA A 63 -10.17 0.05 -13.01
N SER A 64 -11.13 0.80 -13.56
CA SER A 64 -11.58 2.06 -12.98
C SER A 64 -12.53 1.83 -11.80
N SER A 65 -12.77 2.87 -10.99
CA SER A 65 -13.77 2.80 -9.91
C SER A 65 -15.21 2.58 -10.41
N ARG A 66 -15.51 2.84 -11.68
CA ARG A 66 -16.81 2.51 -12.29
C ARG A 66 -16.87 1.02 -12.62
N ASP A 67 -15.78 0.49 -13.17
CA ASP A 67 -15.63 -0.91 -13.52
C ASP A 67 -15.75 -1.80 -12.29
N GLU A 68 -15.06 -1.44 -11.19
CA GLU A 68 -15.20 -2.12 -9.90
C GLU A 68 -16.66 -2.20 -9.44
N ARG A 69 -17.40 -1.09 -9.51
CA ARG A 69 -18.83 -1.05 -9.10
C ARG A 69 -19.71 -1.92 -9.99
N ASN A 70 -19.45 -1.93 -11.29
CA ASN A 70 -20.21 -2.75 -12.25
C ASN A 70 -19.96 -4.24 -12.02
N VAL A 71 -18.70 -4.64 -11.81
CA VAL A 71 -18.34 -6.01 -11.46
C VAL A 71 -19.07 -6.47 -10.19
N ILE A 72 -19.07 -5.64 -9.15
CA ILE A 72 -19.77 -5.93 -7.88
C ILE A 72 -21.27 -6.10 -8.12
N ARG A 73 -21.90 -5.20 -8.87
CA ARG A 73 -23.33 -5.23 -9.16
C ARG A 73 -23.71 -6.51 -9.91
N THR A 74 -22.99 -6.85 -10.98
CA THR A 74 -23.27 -8.06 -11.77
C THR A 74 -23.02 -9.32 -10.96
N ALA A 75 -21.88 -9.41 -10.26
CA ALA A 75 -21.57 -10.56 -9.41
C ALA A 75 -22.56 -10.76 -8.23
N SER A 76 -23.16 -9.68 -7.74
CA SER A 76 -24.15 -9.74 -6.65
C SER A 76 -25.54 -10.17 -7.12
N ASN A 77 -25.89 -9.84 -8.37
CA ASN A 77 -27.21 -10.11 -8.93
C ASN A 77 -27.28 -11.45 -9.68
N SER A 78 -26.14 -12.08 -9.99
CA SER A 78 -26.12 -13.36 -10.72
C SER A 78 -25.02 -14.30 -10.24
N SER A 79 -25.28 -15.61 -10.25
CA SER A 79 -24.30 -16.67 -9.95
C SER A 79 -23.34 -16.95 -11.12
N THR A 80 -22.89 -15.90 -11.83
CA THR A 80 -22.03 -16.03 -13.02
C THR A 80 -20.55 -16.15 -12.67
N SER A 81 -19.77 -16.73 -13.59
CA SER A 81 -18.33 -16.84 -13.48
C SER A 81 -17.64 -15.50 -13.77
N LEU A 82 -16.44 -15.32 -13.23
CA LEU A 82 -15.66 -14.11 -13.46
C LEU A 82 -15.38 -13.87 -14.95
N ASN A 83 -15.03 -14.92 -15.69
CA ASN A 83 -14.73 -14.80 -17.11
C ASN A 83 -15.95 -14.27 -17.90
N LYS A 84 -17.16 -14.69 -17.49
CA LYS A 84 -18.40 -14.19 -18.10
C LYS A 84 -18.64 -12.71 -17.76
N ILE A 85 -18.38 -12.31 -16.51
CA ILE A 85 -18.47 -10.90 -16.08
C ILE A 85 -17.43 -10.04 -16.80
N ASN A 86 -16.20 -10.54 -16.95
CA ASN A 86 -15.12 -9.87 -17.68
C ASN A 86 -15.46 -9.71 -19.17
N ALA A 87 -16.06 -10.73 -19.79
CA ALA A 87 -16.53 -10.66 -21.17
C ALA A 87 -17.70 -9.67 -21.35
N GLU A 88 -18.66 -9.64 -20.41
CA GLU A 88 -19.80 -8.71 -20.44
C GLU A 88 -19.38 -7.25 -20.23
N LEU A 89 -18.37 -7.01 -19.39
CA LEU A 89 -17.90 -5.66 -19.06
C LEU A 89 -16.69 -5.20 -19.88
N GLY A 90 -16.05 -6.10 -20.64
CA GLY A 90 -14.86 -5.81 -21.43
C GLY A 90 -13.61 -5.49 -20.59
N ILE A 91 -13.48 -6.08 -19.39
CA ILE A 91 -12.39 -5.80 -18.45
C ILE A 91 -11.57 -7.06 -18.19
N ASP A 92 -10.25 -6.92 -18.08
CA ASP A 92 -9.35 -7.97 -17.59
C ASP A 92 -9.12 -7.86 -16.07
N ALA A 93 -10.16 -8.17 -15.28
CA ALA A 93 -10.08 -8.13 -13.82
C ALA A 93 -9.67 -9.49 -13.24
N CYS A 94 -8.74 -9.48 -12.28
CA CYS A 94 -8.25 -10.71 -11.63
C CYS A 94 -9.26 -11.29 -10.62
N PRO A 95 -9.26 -12.62 -10.37
CA PRO A 95 -10.18 -13.27 -9.43
C PRO A 95 -10.18 -12.73 -8.01
N PHE A 96 -9.04 -12.23 -7.54
CA PHE A 96 -8.89 -11.59 -6.24
C PHE A 96 -9.85 -10.39 -6.07
N PHE A 97 -10.11 -9.64 -7.14
CA PHE A 97 -11.01 -8.48 -7.14
C PHE A 97 -12.48 -8.82 -7.05
N VAL A 98 -12.91 -10.05 -7.33
CA VAL A 98 -14.35 -10.40 -7.38
C VAL A 98 -14.76 -11.31 -6.25
N SER A 99 -13.91 -12.28 -5.88
CA SER A 99 -14.20 -13.17 -4.76
C SER A 99 -14.35 -12.41 -3.44
N PHE A 100 -13.51 -11.37 -3.22
CA PHE A 100 -13.59 -10.50 -2.05
C PHE A 100 -14.91 -9.71 -1.96
N PHE A 101 -15.52 -9.36 -3.10
CA PHE A 101 -16.73 -8.52 -3.12
C PHE A 101 -18.03 -9.29 -3.31
N ARG A 102 -18.00 -10.48 -3.91
CA ARG A 102 -19.15 -11.38 -4.03
C ARG A 102 -19.74 -11.74 -2.66
N ASN A 103 -18.91 -11.69 -1.62
CA ASN A 103 -19.26 -12.08 -0.25
C ASN A 103 -19.67 -10.93 0.69
N ARG A 104 -19.78 -9.69 0.18
CA ARG A 104 -20.12 -8.49 0.99
C ARG A 104 -21.54 -8.49 1.57
N ARG A 105 -22.44 -9.39 1.15
CA ARG A 105 -23.88 -9.25 1.45
C ARG A 105 -24.50 -10.21 2.46
N ARG A 106 -23.79 -11.18 3.06
CA ARG A 106 -24.42 -11.99 4.12
C ARG A 106 -23.44 -12.32 5.25
N LEU A 107 -23.59 -11.63 6.37
CA LEU A 107 -23.32 -12.12 7.74
C LEU A 107 -21.88 -12.48 8.16
N HIS A 108 -20.84 -12.11 7.41
CA HIS A 108 -19.46 -12.45 7.81
C HIS A 108 -18.92 -11.45 8.83
N THR A 109 -18.46 -11.98 9.96
CA THR A 109 -17.66 -11.25 10.95
C THR A 109 -16.19 -11.60 10.70
N PHE A 110 -15.35 -10.59 10.47
CA PHE A 110 -13.93 -10.76 10.19
C PHE A 110 -13.19 -11.14 11.48
N GLN A 111 -12.58 -12.33 11.51
CA GLN A 111 -11.77 -12.78 12.64
C GLN A 111 -10.31 -12.39 12.42
N GLN A 112 -9.72 -11.66 13.38
CA GLN A 112 -8.29 -11.39 13.43
C GLN A 112 -7.64 -12.29 14.47
N ASP A 113 -6.37 -12.64 14.24
CA ASP A 113 -5.52 -13.36 15.19
C ASP A 113 -5.05 -12.47 16.36
N ASN A 114 -5.39 -11.16 16.35
CA ASN A 114 -4.95 -10.16 17.31
C ASN A 114 -3.44 -10.20 17.63
N SER A 115 -2.64 -10.77 16.72
CA SER A 115 -1.19 -10.75 16.81
C SER A 115 -0.72 -9.30 16.85
N ALA A 116 0.32 -9.00 17.65
CA ALA A 116 0.84 -7.65 17.83
C ALA A 116 1.21 -6.96 16.49
N ILE A 117 1.48 -7.75 15.45
CA ILE A 117 1.80 -7.28 14.09
C ILE A 117 0.53 -6.78 13.36
N ASN A 118 -0.64 -7.35 13.66
CA ASN A 118 -1.89 -7.16 12.92
C ASN A 118 -2.90 -6.24 13.65
N SER A 119 -2.60 -5.87 14.91
CA SER A 119 -3.49 -5.09 15.79
C SER A 119 -3.30 -3.57 15.70
N SER A 120 -2.58 -3.08 14.69
CA SER A 120 -2.31 -1.65 14.52
C SER A 120 -3.59 -0.81 14.43
N ASN A 121 -3.56 0.39 15.02
CA ASN A 121 -4.69 1.34 14.94
C ASN A 121 -5.04 1.70 13.49
N SER A 122 -4.06 1.70 12.59
CA SER A 122 -4.28 1.92 11.15
C SER A 122 -5.19 0.85 10.54
N THR A 123 -4.92 -0.42 10.84
CA THR A 123 -5.73 -1.56 10.35
C THR A 123 -7.16 -1.51 10.91
N LYS A 124 -7.30 -1.21 12.21
CA LYS A 124 -8.62 -1.05 12.86
C LYS A 124 -9.44 0.08 12.24
N ASN A 125 -8.82 1.23 12.02
CA ASN A 125 -9.46 2.38 11.37
C ASN A 125 -9.86 2.08 9.91
N LEU A 126 -9.05 1.31 9.19
CA LEU A 126 -9.39 0.84 7.85
C LEU A 126 -10.65 -0.03 7.87
N PHE A 127 -10.77 -0.99 8.78
CA PHE A 127 -11.98 -1.83 8.86
C PHE A 127 -13.23 -1.03 9.19
N ALA A 128 -13.13 -0.10 10.14
CA ALA A 128 -14.22 0.81 10.47
C ALA A 128 -14.63 1.65 9.24
N SER A 129 -13.67 2.23 8.51
CA SER A 129 -13.95 3.01 7.30
C SER A 129 -14.64 2.22 6.18
N LYS A 130 -14.44 0.90 6.15
CA LYS A 130 -15.01 -0.01 5.14
C LYS A 130 -16.32 -0.66 5.59
N GLY A 131 -16.75 -0.42 6.83
CA GLY A 131 -17.93 -1.03 7.44
C GLY A 131 -17.78 -2.54 7.62
N ILE A 132 -16.55 -3.02 7.84
CA ILE A 132 -16.26 -4.44 8.06
C ILE A 132 -16.47 -4.73 9.55
N LYS A 133 -17.40 -5.63 9.88
CA LYS A 133 -17.62 -6.09 11.26
C LYS A 133 -16.46 -7.01 11.67
N VAL A 134 -15.64 -6.61 12.63
CA VAL A 134 -14.58 -7.44 13.20
C VAL A 134 -15.13 -8.17 14.43
N LEU A 135 -14.69 -9.41 14.66
CA LEU A 135 -15.11 -10.21 15.82
C LEU A 135 -14.48 -9.61 17.07
N ASP A 136 -15.31 -9.29 18.06
CA ASP A 136 -14.85 -8.76 19.35
C ASP A 136 -14.41 -9.95 20.21
N TRP A 137 -13.17 -10.40 20.01
CA TRP A 137 -12.56 -11.52 20.74
C TRP A 137 -11.24 -11.10 21.40
N PRO A 138 -10.91 -11.58 22.63
CA PRO A 138 -9.66 -11.23 23.31
C PRO A 138 -8.41 -11.58 22.51
N ALA A 139 -7.40 -10.73 22.59
CA ALA A 139 -6.10 -10.99 21.96
C ALA A 139 -5.42 -12.22 22.57
N CYS A 140 -4.75 -13.03 21.73
CA CYS A 140 -3.95 -14.18 22.16
C CYS A 140 -4.73 -15.25 22.97
N SER A 141 -5.92 -15.65 22.51
CA SER A 141 -6.54 -16.88 23.03
C SER A 141 -5.91 -18.10 22.37
N GLN A 142 -4.84 -18.62 22.99
CA GLN A 142 -4.03 -19.75 22.51
C GLN A 142 -4.85 -21.01 22.22
N ASP A 143 -5.96 -21.22 22.94
CA ASP A 143 -6.77 -22.45 22.84
C ASP A 143 -7.92 -22.35 21.82
N LEU A 144 -8.16 -21.15 21.26
CA LEU A 144 -9.34 -20.81 20.44
C LEU A 144 -8.97 -20.30 19.05
N ASN A 145 -7.70 -20.36 18.68
CA ASN A 145 -7.28 -20.09 17.33
C ASN A 145 -7.66 -21.27 16.43
N LEU A 146 -8.84 -21.16 15.80
CA LEU A 146 -9.36 -22.14 14.84
C LEU A 146 -8.32 -22.55 13.79
N ILE A 147 -7.42 -21.64 13.41
CA ILE A 147 -6.35 -21.90 12.45
C ILE A 147 -5.30 -22.84 13.05
N GLU A 148 -4.77 -22.56 14.24
CA GLU A 148 -3.80 -23.44 14.92
C GLU A 148 -4.38 -24.81 15.26
N ASN A 149 -5.61 -24.87 15.77
CA ASN A 149 -6.29 -26.15 16.02
C ASN A 149 -6.50 -26.94 14.73
N SER A 150 -6.80 -26.26 13.61
CA SER A 150 -6.91 -26.93 12.31
C SER A 150 -5.56 -27.42 11.81
N TRP A 151 -4.49 -26.66 12.01
CA TRP A 151 -3.13 -27.08 11.67
C TRP A 151 -2.66 -28.27 12.49
N GLU A 152 -2.93 -28.30 13.80
CA GLU A 152 -2.58 -29.41 14.69
C GLU A 152 -3.30 -30.71 14.29
N LEU A 153 -4.59 -30.63 13.98
CA LEU A 153 -5.36 -31.76 13.43
C LEU A 153 -4.81 -32.23 12.08
N PHE A 154 -4.33 -31.31 11.25
CA PHE A 154 -3.76 -31.64 9.94
C PHE A 154 -2.39 -32.31 10.08
N VAL A 155 -1.52 -31.78 10.94
CA VAL A 155 -0.19 -32.36 11.23
C VAL A 155 -0.34 -33.77 11.79
N SER A 156 -1.26 -33.98 12.74
CA SER A 156 -1.53 -35.30 13.33
C SER A 156 -2.12 -36.33 12.36
N ARG A 157 -2.52 -35.91 11.15
CA ARG A 157 -3.11 -36.79 10.13
C ARG A 157 -2.19 -37.02 8.94
N VAL A 158 -1.15 -36.20 8.81
CA VAL A 158 -0.12 -36.29 7.76
C VAL A 158 1.13 -37.00 8.27
N TYR A 159 1.44 -36.87 9.56
CA TYR A 159 2.48 -37.62 10.27
C TYR A 159 1.89 -38.77 11.07
#